data_AF-A0A5T9GC41-F1
#
_entry.id   AF-A0A5T9GC41-F1
#
_cell.length_a   1.000
_cell.length_b   1.000
_cell.length_c   1.000
_cell.angle_alpha   90.00
_cell.angle_beta   90.00
_cell.angle_gamma   90.00
#
_symmetry.space_group_name_H-M   'P 1'
#
loop_
_entity.id
_entity.type
_entity.pdbx_description
1 polymer ?
#
loop_
_entity_poly.entity_id
_entity_poly.type
_entity_poly.pdbx_seq_one_letter_code
_entity_poly.pdbx_strand_id
1 'polypeptide(L)'
;MQSLLWDAQRRAGISDEQITQAMVEKLAVNKQREWPEPKDGEPRLHIKEQPAPVVPESISVRQAISALESADCVTTIGQAYKMGWNACRAAMLNGGKS
;
A
#
# COMPACT_ATOMS: atom_id res chain seq x y z
N MET A 1 3.49 10.48 -24.33
CA MET A 1 4.20 9.88 -23.18
C MET A 1 3.98 8.37 -23.19
N GLN A 2 4.65 7.65 -24.11
CA GLN A 2 4.52 6.18 -24.29
C GLN A 2 5.88 5.47 -24.30
N SER A 3 6.98 6.22 -24.47
CA SER A 3 8.36 5.72 -24.52
C SER A 3 8.95 5.30 -23.17
N LEU A 4 8.34 5.70 -22.03
CA LEU A 4 8.90 5.44 -20.70
C LEU A 4 8.68 4.02 -20.21
N LEU A 5 7.52 3.41 -20.46
CA LEU A 5 7.22 2.06 -19.99
C LEU A 5 8.09 1.02 -20.70
N TRP A 6 8.21 1.13 -22.02
CA TRP A 6 9.01 0.23 -22.85
C TRP A 6 10.51 0.35 -22.55
N ASP A 7 11.01 1.56 -22.29
CA ASP A 7 12.40 1.77 -21.88
C ASP A 7 12.67 1.19 -20.48
N ALA A 8 11.74 1.36 -19.53
CA ALA A 8 11.84 0.78 -18.20
C ALA A 8 11.83 -0.75 -18.23
N GLN A 9 10.98 -1.36 -19.06
CA GLN A 9 10.92 -2.81 -19.26
C GLN A 9 12.23 -3.37 -19.81
N ARG A 10 12.81 -2.72 -20.84
CA ARG A 10 14.12 -3.12 -21.38
C ARG A 10 15.26 -2.93 -20.37
N ARG A 11 15.28 -1.83 -19.60
CA ARG A 11 16.27 -1.61 -18.52
C ARG A 11 16.12 -2.60 -17.37
N ALA A 12 14.92 -3.11 -17.13
CA ALA A 12 14.66 -4.19 -16.19
C ALA A 12 15.04 -5.58 -16.72
N GLY A 13 15.55 -5.67 -17.96
CA GLY A 13 15.96 -6.94 -18.59
C GLY A 13 14.79 -7.83 -19.00
N ILE A 14 13.59 -7.27 -19.13
CA ILE A 14 12.40 -8.01 -19.55
C ILE A 14 12.42 -8.12 -21.08
N SER A 15 12.45 -9.34 -21.61
CA SER A 15 12.41 -9.59 -23.06
C SER A 15 10.99 -9.56 -23.63
N ASP A 16 10.89 -9.36 -24.94
CA ASP A 16 9.60 -9.36 -25.64
C ASP A 16 8.91 -10.73 -25.56
N GLU A 17 9.68 -11.83 -25.54
CA GLU A 17 9.15 -13.18 -25.32
C GLU A 17 8.55 -13.34 -23.93
N GLN A 18 9.20 -12.80 -22.89
CA GLN A 18 8.67 -12.82 -21.52
C GLN A 18 7.38 -11.99 -21.41
N ILE A 19 7.31 -10.83 -22.08
CA ILE A 19 6.09 -10.03 -22.15
C ILE A 19 4.97 -10.82 -22.84
N THR A 20 5.29 -11.47 -23.96
CA THR A 20 4.33 -12.27 -24.73
C THR A 20 3.78 -13.43 -23.89
N GLN A 21 4.66 -14.15 -23.20
CA GLN A 21 4.28 -15.25 -22.32
C GLN A 21 3.41 -14.77 -21.15
N ALA A 22 3.80 -13.68 -20.49
CA ALA A 22 3.02 -13.08 -19.41
C ALA A 22 1.64 -12.61 -19.89
N MET A 23 1.53 -12.13 -21.13
CA MET A 23 0.25 -11.73 -21.73
C MET A 23 -0.67 -12.94 -21.96
N VAL A 24 -0.12 -14.06 -22.45
CA VAL A 24 -0.88 -15.31 -22.63
C VAL A 24 -1.37 -15.87 -21.29
N GLU A 25 -0.49 -15.93 -20.30
CA GLU A 25 -0.84 -16.38 -18.95
C GLU A 25 -1.91 -15.48 -18.33
N LYS A 26 -1.76 -14.16 -18.46
CA LYS A 26 -2.73 -13.22 -17.93
C LYS A 26 -4.08 -13.34 -18.62
N LEU A 27 -4.07 -13.60 -19.93
CA LEU A 27 -5.29 -13.83 -20.70
C LEU A 27 -6.00 -15.11 -20.24
N ALA A 28 -5.28 -16.19 -19.98
CA ALA A 28 -5.84 -17.43 -19.45
C ALA A 28 -6.53 -17.20 -18.09
N VAL A 29 -5.87 -16.47 -17.18
CA VAL A 29 -6.45 -16.08 -15.89
C VAL A 29 -7.69 -15.20 -16.06
N ASN A 30 -7.66 -14.24 -16.98
CA ASN A 30 -8.79 -13.36 -17.24
C ASN A 30 -9.99 -14.12 -17.83
N LYS A 31 -9.76 -15.14 -18.67
CA LYS A 31 -10.83 -15.98 -19.23
C LYS A 31 -11.51 -16.85 -18.18
N GLN A 32 -10.78 -17.32 -17.17
CA GLN A 32 -11.33 -18.11 -16.06
C GLN A 32 -12.05 -17.23 -15.03
N ARG A 33 -11.89 -15.91 -15.11
CA ARG A 33 -12.47 -14.97 -14.16
C ARG A 33 -13.88 -14.61 -14.59
N GLU A 34 -14.84 -14.92 -13.75
CA GLU A 34 -16.19 -14.37 -13.88
C GLU A 34 -16.20 -12.96 -13.31
N TRP A 35 -16.68 -12.02 -14.12
CA TRP A 35 -16.92 -10.66 -13.70
C TRP A 35 -18.41 -10.43 -13.56
N PRO A 36 -18.88 -9.85 -12.43
CA PRO A 36 -20.28 -9.51 -12.28
C PRO A 36 -20.68 -8.48 -13.34
N GLU A 37 -21.91 -8.59 -13.84
CA GLU A 37 -22.46 -7.67 -14.85
C GLU A 37 -22.35 -6.21 -14.42
N PRO A 38 -21.83 -5.32 -15.28
CA PRO A 38 -21.88 -3.89 -15.07
C PRO A 38 -23.27 -3.44 -14.63
N LYS A 39 -23.40 -2.96 -13.40
CA LYS A 39 -24.63 -2.33 -12.94
C LYS A 39 -24.68 -0.98 -13.65
N ASP A 40 -25.66 -0.82 -14.53
CA ASP A 40 -25.84 0.42 -15.26
C ASP A 40 -26.15 1.56 -14.28
N GLY A 41 -25.46 2.69 -14.41
CA GLY A 41 -25.68 3.88 -13.58
C GLY A 41 -24.91 4.00 -12.26
N GLU A 42 -24.17 2.99 -11.78
CA GLU A 42 -23.37 3.10 -10.55
C GLU A 42 -21.84 3.18 -10.82
N PRO A 43 -21.11 4.13 -10.21
CA PRO A 43 -19.66 4.18 -10.28
C PRO A 43 -19.03 2.90 -9.72
N ARG A 44 -18.41 2.08 -10.57
CA ARG A 44 -17.63 0.92 -10.13
C ARG A 44 -16.29 1.36 -9.55
N LEU A 45 -16.25 1.51 -8.22
CA LEU A 45 -15.01 1.77 -7.50
C LEU A 45 -14.08 0.54 -7.63
N HIS A 46 -12.93 0.71 -8.29
CA HIS A 46 -11.90 -0.34 -8.46
C HIS A 46 -11.04 -0.54 -7.20
N ILE A 47 -11.33 0.19 -6.13
CA ILE A 47 -10.59 0.15 -4.87
C ILE A 47 -11.31 -0.86 -3.97
N LYS A 48 -10.64 -1.98 -3.68
CA LYS A 48 -11.04 -2.83 -2.56
C LYS A 48 -11.06 -1.93 -1.32
N GLU A 49 -12.18 -1.90 -0.57
CA GLU A 49 -12.24 -1.19 0.70
C GLU A 49 -10.99 -1.56 1.50
N GLN A 50 -10.14 -0.56 1.78
CA GLN A 50 -9.07 -0.77 2.72
C GLN A 50 -9.75 -1.07 4.06
N PRO A 51 -9.30 -2.07 4.83
CA PRO A 51 -9.76 -2.21 6.20
C PRO A 51 -9.61 -0.85 6.88
N ALA A 52 -10.64 -0.47 7.65
CA ALA A 52 -10.73 0.85 8.27
C ALA A 52 -9.34 1.25 8.80
N PRO A 53 -8.83 2.44 8.44
CA PRO A 53 -7.51 2.83 8.88
C PRO A 53 -7.53 2.76 10.42
N VAL A 54 -6.72 1.87 10.99
CA VAL A 54 -6.47 1.82 12.44
C VAL A 54 -5.60 3.02 12.75
N VAL A 55 -6.16 4.22 12.60
CA VAL A 55 -5.56 5.45 13.09
C VAL A 55 -5.69 5.34 14.60
N PRO A 56 -4.58 5.30 15.35
CA PRO A 56 -4.65 5.43 16.80
C PRO A 56 -5.41 6.71 17.12
N GLU A 57 -6.22 6.70 18.19
CA GLU A 57 -6.85 7.92 18.69
C GLU A 57 -5.81 9.04 18.79
N SER A 58 -6.21 10.26 18.39
CA SER A 58 -5.30 11.40 18.38
C SER A 58 -4.69 11.58 19.78
N ILE A 59 -3.39 11.35 19.90
CA ILE A 59 -2.69 11.64 21.15
C ILE A 59 -2.59 13.15 21.32
N SER A 60 -2.84 13.63 22.54
CA SER A 60 -2.61 15.04 22.85
C SER A 60 -1.13 15.37 22.78
N VAL A 61 -0.80 16.64 22.49
CA VAL A 61 0.57 17.15 22.50
C VAL A 61 1.29 16.79 23.81
N ARG A 62 0.57 16.83 24.95
CA ARG A 62 1.11 16.48 26.28
C ARG A 62 1.50 15.00 26.38
N GLN A 63 0.68 14.10 25.84
CA GLN A 63 0.96 12.66 25.84
C GLN A 63 2.13 12.34 24.90
N ALA A 64 2.23 13.02 23.76
CA ALA A 64 3.37 12.88 22.86
C ALA A 64 4.68 13.30 23.54
N ILE A 65 4.70 14.45 24.22
CA ILE A 65 5.88 14.93 24.96
C ILE A 65 6.28 13.94 26.06
N SER A 66 5.33 13.47 26.87
CA SER A 66 5.62 12.51 27.95
C SER A 66 6.18 11.17 27.43
N ALA A 67 5.66 10.67 26.29
CA ALA A 67 6.20 9.47 25.65
C ALA A 67 7.63 9.66 25.14
N LEU A 68 7.93 10.84 24.57
CA LEU A 68 9.27 11.19 24.10
C LEU A 68 10.27 11.32 25.25
N GLU A 69 9.85 11.94 26.35
CA GLU A 69 10.66 12.07 27.56
C GLU A 69 10.95 10.71 28.20
N SER A 70 10.00 9.78 28.19
CA SER A 70 10.19 8.42 28.71
C SER A 70 11.10 7.54 27.87
N ALA A 71 11.38 7.93 26.62
CA ALA A 71 12.16 7.13 25.68
C ALA A 71 13.68 7.41 25.75
N ASP A 72 14.15 8.28 26.65
CA ASP A 72 15.55 8.70 26.87
C ASP A 72 16.34 9.19 25.62
N CYS A 73 15.76 9.16 24.41
CA CYS A 73 16.48 9.42 23.17
C CYS A 73 15.59 9.93 22.03
N VAL A 74 15.01 11.13 22.18
CA VAL A 74 14.50 11.86 21.02
C VAL A 74 15.04 13.29 21.02
N THR A 75 16.21 13.46 20.41
CA THR A 75 16.87 14.76 20.28
C THR A 75 16.39 15.57 19.06
N THR A 76 15.48 15.03 18.24
CA THR A 76 14.86 15.77 17.12
C THR A 76 13.42 15.32 16.81
N ILE A 77 12.57 16.27 16.38
CA ILE A 77 11.17 16.04 15.93
C ILE A 77 11.08 14.91 14.88
N GLY A 78 12.13 14.73 14.06
CA GLY A 78 12.20 13.65 13.07
C GLY A 78 12.24 12.24 13.67
N GLN A 79 12.88 12.05 14.83
CA GLN A 79 12.90 10.75 15.52
C GLN A 79 11.53 10.42 16.12
N ALA A 80 10.84 11.42 16.69
CA ALA A 80 9.47 11.27 17.18
C ALA A 80 8.50 10.84 16.07
N TYR A 81 8.57 11.51 14.92
CA TYR A 81 7.76 11.18 13.75
C TYR A 81 8.04 9.75 13.25
N LYS A 82 9.31 9.35 13.22
CA LYS A 82 9.73 8.00 12.80
C LYS A 82 9.23 6.92 13.77
N MET A 83 9.25 7.18 15.08
CA MET A 83 8.70 6.27 16.08
C MET A 83 7.19 6.13 15.95
N GLY A 84 6.45 7.24 15.82
CA GLY A 84 5.00 7.22 15.60
C GLY A 84 4.61 6.49 14.32
N TRP A 85 5.31 6.76 13.21
CA TRP A 85 5.10 6.06 11.94
C TRP A 85 5.33 4.55 12.06
N ASN A 86 6.41 4.13 12.72
CA ASN A 86 6.74 2.72 12.90
C ASN A 86 5.73 2.00 13.80
N ALA A 87 5.23 2.67 14.85
CA ALA A 87 4.20 2.12 15.73
C ALA A 87 2.86 1.93 14.99
N CYS A 88 2.41 2.93 14.23
CA CYS A 88 1.22 2.81 13.38
C CYS A 88 1.37 1.71 12.33
N ARG A 89 2.55 1.63 11.67
CA ARG A 89 2.86 0.56 10.72
C ARG A 89 2.84 -0.82 11.36
N ALA A 90 3.41 -0.98 12.55
CA ALA A 90 3.40 -2.25 13.26
C ALA A 90 1.98 -2.69 13.65
N ALA A 91 1.13 -1.75 14.10
CA ALA A 91 -0.27 -2.01 14.39
C ALA A 91 -1.04 -2.45 13.13
N MET A 92 -0.83 -1.77 11.99
CA MET A 92 -1.43 -2.17 10.71
C MET A 92 -0.97 -3.57 10.25
N LEU A 93 0.28 -3.94 10.50
CA LEU A 93 0.81 -5.28 10.17
C LEU A 93 0.33 -6.38 11.12
N ASN A 94 0.00 -6.03 12.37
CA ASN A 94 -0.48 -6.96 13.39
C ASN A 94 -2.02 -7.10 13.42
N GLY A 95 -2.76 -6.22 12.74
CA GLY A 95 -4.24 -6.19 12.66
C GLY A 95 -4.91 -7.38 11.94
N GLY A 96 -4.29 -8.55 11.96
CA GLY A 96 -4.86 -9.83 11.50
C GLY A 96 -4.59 -11.00 12.45
N LYS A 97 -4.13 -10.74 13.68
CA LYS A 97 -3.94 -11.77 14.72
C LYS A 97 -4.81 -11.42 15.93
N SER A 98 -6.08 -11.79 15.85
CA SER A 98 -6.93 -12.07 17.01
C SER A 98 -7.37 -13.53 16.95
#